data_AF-A0A6V7HPK2-F1
#
_entry.id   AF-A0A6V7HPK2-F1
#
_cell.length_a   1.000
_cell.length_b   1.000
_cell.length_c   1.000
_cell.angle_alpha   90.00
_cell.angle_beta   90.00
_cell.angle_gamma   90.00
#
_symmetry.space_group_name_H-M   'P 1'
#
loop_
_entity.id
_entity.type
_entity.pdbx_description
1 polymer ?
#
loop_
_entity_poly.entity_id
_entity_poly.type
_entity_poly.pdbx_seq_one_letter_code
_entity_poly.pdbx_strand_id
1 'polypeptide(L)' 'LVIANMLQNRRQQVVMVENTRECVLSITNDQLKEGEEIEKYIVDDLVRRHDEFLASTSNS' A
#
# COMPACT_ATOMS: atom_id res chain seq x y z
N LEU A 1 -7.21 6.92 -5.53
CA LEU A 1 -6.70 5.79 -4.74
C LEU A 1 -7.40 5.80 -3.39
N VAL A 2 -7.89 4.64 -2.94
CA VAL A 2 -8.45 4.43 -1.59
C VAL A 2 -7.64 3.34 -0.90
N ILE A 3 -7.34 3.52 0.38
CA ILE A 3 -6.65 2.52 1.21
C ILE A 3 -7.64 2.04 2.26
N ALA A 4 -8.05 0.78 2.14
CA ALA A 4 -9.00 0.14 3.03
C ALA A 4 -8.28 -0.82 3.99
N ASN A 5 -8.75 -0.89 5.23
CA ASN A 5 -8.31 -1.87 6.20
C ASN A 5 -9.49 -2.46 6.97
N MET A 6 -9.34 -3.69 7.45
CA MET A 6 -10.29 -4.27 8.39
C MET A 6 -9.73 -4.11 9.80
N LEU A 7 -10.53 -3.66 10.75
CA LEU A 7 -10.07 -3.39 12.12
C LEU A 7 -9.30 -4.57 12.74
N GLN A 8 -9.76 -5.80 12.46
CA GLN A 8 -9.17 -7.03 13.00
C GLN A 8 -7.74 -7.30 12.52
N ASN A 9 -7.38 -6.87 11.31
CA ASN A 9 -6.08 -7.14 10.71
C ASN A 9 -5.40 -5.87 10.19
N ARG A 10 -5.80 -4.67 10.66
CA ARG A 10 -5.36 -3.38 10.13
C ARG A 10 -3.85 -3.15 10.17
N ARG A 11 -3.15 -3.83 11.08
CA ARG A 11 -1.68 -3.78 11.22
C ARG A 11 -0.96 -4.79 10.33
N GLN A 12 -1.69 -5.75 9.77
CA GLN A 12 -1.15 -6.88 9.02
C GLN A 12 -1.50 -6.81 7.54
N GLN A 13 -2.66 -6.25 7.20
CA GLN A 13 -3.16 -6.23 5.83
C GLN A 13 -3.95 -4.95 5.54
N VAL A 14 -3.72 -4.43 4.33
CA VAL A 14 -4.53 -3.37 3.74
C VAL A 14 -4.80 -3.67 2.27
N VAL A 15 -5.89 -3.12 1.74
CA VAL A 15 -6.25 -3.21 0.33
C VAL A 15 -6.21 -1.82 -0.28
N MET A 16 -5.37 -1.67 -1.31
CA MET A 16 -5.26 -0.46 -2.11
C MET A 16 -6.14 -0.59 -3.35
N VAL A 17 -7.14 0.28 -3.47
CA VAL A 17 -8.14 0.26 -4.54
C VAL A 17 -7.98 1.48 -5.45
N GLU A 18 -7.80 1.22 -6.73
CA GLU A 18 -7.84 2.19 -7.82
C GLU A 18 -9.03 1.94 -8.73
N ASN A 19 -9.24 2.80 -9.72
CA ASN A 19 -10.38 2.72 -10.63
C ASN A 19 -10.41 1.39 -11.43
N THR A 20 -9.24 0.79 -11.70
CA THR A 20 -9.11 -0.39 -12.56
C THR A 20 -8.40 -1.57 -11.90
N ARG A 21 -7.86 -1.41 -10.68
CA ARG A 21 -7.07 -2.45 -10.01
C ARG A 21 -7.20 -2.40 -8.49
N GLU A 22 -7.08 -3.56 -7.89
CA GLU A 22 -6.94 -3.76 -6.45
C GLU A 22 -5.60 -4.43 -6.16
N CYS A 23 -4.97 -4.02 -5.07
CA CYS A 23 -3.70 -4.58 -4.61
C CYS A 23 -3.76 -4.80 -3.11
N VAL A 24 -3.40 -6.00 -2.66
CA VAL A 24 -3.34 -6.35 -1.24
C VAL A 24 -1.89 -6.21 -0.79
N LEU A 25 -1.67 -5.39 0.24
CA LEU A 25 -0.40 -5.35 0.96
C LEU A 25 -0.58 -6.12 2.26
N SER A 26 0.35 -7.00 2.58
CA SER A 26 0.35 -7.75 3.82
C SER A 26 1.75 -7.95 4.37
N ILE A 27 1.89 -7.86 5.69
CA ILE A 27 3.09 -8.27 6.39
C ILE A 27 2.86 -9.59 7.12
N THR A 28 3.93 -10.37 7.23
CA THR A 28 3.90 -11.65 7.94
C THR A 28 3.86 -11.46 9.45
N ASN A 29 3.49 -12.52 10.17
CA ASN A 29 3.55 -12.51 11.63
C ASN A 29 4.96 -12.30 12.17
N ASP A 30 5.99 -12.75 11.46
CA ASP A 30 7.36 -12.61 11.93
C ASP A 30 7.87 -11.18 11.76
N GLN A 31 7.57 -10.53 10.63
CA GLN A 31 7.77 -9.09 10.44
C GLN A 31 7.06 -8.25 11.51
N LEU A 32 5.81 -8.61 11.83
CA LEU A 32 5.06 -7.93 12.90
C LEU A 32 5.72 -8.11 14.28
N LYS A 33 6.28 -9.28 14.59
CA LYS A 33 7.00 -9.55 15.84
C LYS A 33 8.34 -8.80 15.90
N GLU A 34 8.99 -8.63 14.76
CA GLU A 34 10.22 -7.83 14.61
C GLU A 34 9.97 -6.32 14.72
N GLY A 35 8.71 -5.91 14.83
CA GLY A 35 8.31 -4.52 14.99
C GLY A 35 8.11 -3.79 13.67
N GLU A 36 8.04 -4.49 12.53
CA GLU A 36 7.70 -3.86 11.27
C GLU A 36 6.26 -3.36 11.27
N GLU A 37 6.07 -2.20 10.63
CA GLU A 37 4.79 -1.52 10.49
C GLU A 37 4.34 -1.58 9.03
N ILE A 38 3.05 -1.92 8.82
CA ILE A 38 2.44 -2.00 7.48
C ILE A 38 2.49 -0.64 6.76
N GLU A 39 2.53 0.45 7.52
CA GLU A 39 2.66 1.83 7.06
C GLU A 39 3.91 2.04 6.21
N LYS A 40 5.03 1.36 6.51
CA LYS A 40 6.24 1.43 5.67
C LYS A 40 5.96 0.96 4.24
N TYR A 41 5.29 -0.19 4.11
CA TYR A 41 4.92 -0.79 2.82
C TYR A 41 3.87 0.05 2.08
N ILE A 42 2.94 0.65 2.82
CA ILE A 42 1.94 1.57 2.26
C ILE A 42 2.62 2.79 1.65
N VAL A 43 3.56 3.41 2.37
CA VAL A 43 4.28 4.59 1.90
C VAL A 43 5.15 4.27 0.69
N ASP A 44 5.91 3.17 0.72
CA ASP A 44 6.76 2.76 -0.40
C ASP A 44 5.95 2.56 -1.69
N ASP A 45 4.79 1.89 -1.59
CA ASP A 45 3.92 1.69 -2.75
C ASP A 45 3.22 2.98 -3.22
N LEU A 46 2.86 3.87 -2.28
CA LEU A 46 2.31 5.20 -2.61
C LEU A 46 3.31 6.07 -3.36
N VAL A 47 4.57 6.10 -2.92
CA VAL A 47 5.64 6.86 -3.59
C VAL A 47 5.83 6.34 -5.01
N ARG A 48 5.95 5.02 -5.17
CA ARG A 48 6.06 4.40 -6.51
C ARG A 48 4.91 4.80 -7.44
N ARG A 49 3.66 4.73 -6.96
CA ARG A 49 2.47 5.12 -7.75
C ARG A 49 2.44 6.61 -8.05
N HIS A 50 2.92 7.44 -7.12
CA HIS A 50 3.04 8.87 -7.33
C HIS A 50 4.04 9.17 -8.46
N ASP A 51 5.19 8.52 -8.46
CA ASP A 51 6.19 8.67 -9.51
C ASP A 51 5.66 8.20 -10.87
N GLU A 52 4.94 7.08 -10.93
CA GLU A 52 4.25 6.60 -12.13
C GLU A 52 3.24 7.63 -12.67
N PHE A 53 2.47 8.25 -11.77
CA PHE A 53 1.52 9.29 -12.14
C PHE A 53 2.23 10.52 -12.74
N LEU A 54 3.30 11.00 -12.09
CA LEU A 54 4.09 12.12 -12.60
C LEU A 54 4.73 11.82 -13.96
N ALA A 55 5.28 10.62 -14.13
CA ALA A 55 5.86 10.17 -15.40
C ALA A 55 4.82 10.12 -16.52
N SER A 56 3.60 9.62 -16.24
CA SER A 56 2.51 9.61 -17.22
C SER A 56 2.04 11.01 -17.62
N THR A 57 2.09 11.98 -16.69
CA THR A 57 1.72 13.37 -16.92
C THR A 57 2.79 14.13 -17.71
N SER A 58 4.07 13.75 -17.57
CA SER A 58 5.20 14.39 -18.26
C SER A 58 5.29 14.03 -19.75
N ASN A 59 4.62 12.97 -20.18
CA ASN A 59 4.53 12.52 -21.58
C ASN A 59 3.26 13.03 -22.31
N SER A 60 2.57 14.03 -21.75
CA SER A 60 1.38 14.68 -22.35
C SER A 60 1.70 16.07 -22.89
#